data_AF-A0A2V7VUG3-F1
#
_entry.id   AF-A0A2V7VUG3-F1
#
_cell.length_a   1.000
_cell.length_b   1.000
_cell.length_c   1.000
_cell.angle_alpha   90.00
_cell.angle_beta   90.00
_cell.angle_gamma   90.00
#
_symmetry.space_group_name_H-M   'P 1'
#
loop_
_entity.id
_entity.type
_entity.pdbx_description
1 polymer ?
#
loop_
_entity_poly.entity_id
_entity_poly.type
_entity_poly.pdbx_seq_one_letter_code
_entity_poly.pdbx_strand_id
1 'polypeptide(L)'
;MQLALFTNERPHETLGQKRPATIYRPSPRPYPESLPPIEYAGHLETRKISHNGMMRWKRERIFTSKTLTGEWVGLEEIDDGIWLARWWVSDGECFY
;
A
#
# COMPACT_ATOMS: atom_id res chain seq x y z
N MET A 1 11.85 8.46 21.18
CA MET A 1 12.79 7.51 21.80
C MET A 1 12.01 6.45 22.57
N GLN A 2 11.55 5.35 21.95
CA GLN A 2 10.99 4.21 22.71
C GLN A 2 10.87 2.91 21.86
N LEU A 3 11.79 2.61 20.94
CA LEU A 3 11.80 1.32 20.22
C LEU A 3 12.81 0.32 20.82
N ALA A 4 13.76 0.79 21.63
CA ALA A 4 14.86 -0.04 22.13
C ALA A 4 14.47 -0.97 23.29
N LEU A 5 13.40 -0.68 24.02
CA LEU A 5 13.03 -1.44 25.23
C LEU A 5 12.34 -2.77 24.90
N PHE A 6 11.60 -2.86 23.80
CA PHE A 6 10.82 -4.07 23.50
C PHE A 6 11.65 -5.21 22.87
N THR A 7 12.72 -4.86 22.15
CA THR A 7 13.58 -5.82 21.43
C THR A 7 14.44 -6.69 22.36
N ASN A 8 14.59 -6.29 23.62
CA ASN A 8 15.48 -6.95 24.59
C ASN A 8 14.77 -7.85 25.60
N GLU A 9 13.46 -7.66 25.81
CA GLU A 9 12.76 -8.25 26.97
C GLU A 9 11.89 -9.47 26.63
N ARG A 10 11.58 -9.72 25.35
CA ARG A 10 10.68 -10.82 24.99
C ARG A 10 11.44 -12.01 24.40
N PRO A 11 11.69 -13.08 25.18
CA PRO A 11 12.06 -14.36 24.62
C PRO A 11 10.85 -14.92 23.87
N HIS A 12 11.01 -15.10 22.56
CA HIS A 12 10.00 -15.74 21.72
C HIS A 12 10.29 -17.25 21.67
N GLU A 13 9.28 -18.08 21.92
CA GLU A 13 9.41 -19.54 21.89
C GLU A 13 9.88 -20.04 20.50
N THR A 14 9.37 -19.41 19.43
CA THR A 14 9.76 -19.65 18.04
C THR A 14 11.24 -19.39 17.73
N LEU A 15 11.91 -18.52 18.51
CA LEU A 15 13.34 -18.22 18.36
C LEU A 15 14.23 -19.02 19.32
N GLY A 16 13.69 -20.04 19.99
CA GLY A 16 14.42 -20.86 20.95
C GLY A 16 14.89 -20.07 22.16
N GLN A 17 14.05 -19.18 22.69
CA GLN A 17 14.36 -18.28 23.82
C GLN A 17 15.47 -17.24 23.51
N LYS A 18 15.88 -17.10 22.24
CA LYS A 18 16.86 -16.09 21.83
C LYS A 18 16.17 -14.74 21.62
N ARG A 19 16.87 -13.67 22.00
CA ARG A 19 16.39 -12.30 21.86
C ARG A 19 16.37 -11.92 20.38
N PRO A 20 15.34 -11.22 19.87
CA PRO A 20 15.32 -10.75 18.49
C PRO A 20 16.57 -9.93 18.13
N ALA A 21 17.10 -9.14 19.08
CA ALA A 21 18.32 -8.34 18.90
C ALA A 21 19.58 -9.16 18.57
N THR A 22 19.67 -10.44 18.96
CA THR A 22 20.84 -11.30 18.64
C THR A 22 20.72 -12.01 17.29
N ILE A 23 19.55 -11.99 16.66
CA ILE A 23 19.29 -12.66 15.37
C ILE A 23 19.08 -11.63 14.26
N TYR A 24 18.52 -10.47 14.59
CA TYR A 24 18.23 -9.43 13.61
C TYR A 24 19.50 -8.85 13.02
N ARG A 25 19.64 -9.02 11.70
CA ARG A 25 20.65 -8.32 10.89
C ARG A 25 19.91 -7.26 10.08
N PRO A 26 20.34 -5.99 10.12
CA PRO A 26 19.70 -4.95 9.33
C PRO A 26 19.74 -5.33 7.84
N SER A 27 18.62 -5.11 7.15
CA SER A 27 18.54 -5.34 5.71
C SER A 27 19.61 -4.47 5.02
N PRO A 28 20.38 -5.04 4.08
CA PRO A 28 21.34 -4.26 3.29
C PRO A 28 20.64 -3.27 2.34
N ARG A 29 19.32 -3.41 2.13
CA ARG A 29 18.53 -2.49 1.33
C ARG A 29 18.02 -1.35 2.24
N PRO A 30 18.53 -0.11 2.11
CA PRO A 30 17.99 1.02 2.85
C PRO A 30 16.55 1.27 2.43
N TYR A 31 15.72 1.65 3.40
CA TYR A 31 14.36 2.07 3.13
C TYR A 31 14.42 3.41 2.36
N PRO A 32 13.80 3.52 1.17
CA PRO A 32 13.83 4.75 0.40
C PRO A 32 13.09 5.88 1.15
N GLU A 33 13.70 7.06 1.24
CA GLU A 33 13.10 8.23 1.91
C GLU A 33 11.84 8.74 1.19
N SER A 34 11.75 8.50 -0.12
CA SER A 34 10.62 8.85 -0.95
C SER A 34 10.33 7.71 -1.91
N LEU A 35 9.06 7.32 -2.00
CA LEU A 35 8.62 6.34 -2.97
C LEU A 35 8.57 6.98 -4.35
N PRO A 36 8.99 6.25 -5.41
CA PRO A 36 8.87 6.75 -6.77
C PRO A 36 7.40 7.04 -7.09
N PRO A 37 7.10 8.06 -7.92
CA PRO A 37 5.75 8.32 -8.36
C PRO A 37 5.18 7.10 -9.09
N ILE A 38 3.91 6.80 -8.81
CA ILE A 38 3.21 5.67 -9.43
C ILE A 38 2.91 6.03 -10.89
N GLU A 39 3.55 5.32 -11.81
CA GLU A 39 3.24 5.41 -13.23
C GLU A 39 2.20 4.35 -13.59
N TYR A 40 0.96 4.79 -13.78
CA TYR A 40 -0.06 3.95 -14.41
C TYR A 40 0.27 3.82 -15.90
N ALA A 41 0.12 2.60 -16.43
CA ALA A 41 0.28 2.38 -17.86
C ALA A 41 -0.65 3.31 -18.65
N GLY A 42 -0.18 3.90 -19.75
CA GLY A 42 -0.89 4.97 -20.46
C GLY A 42 -2.26 4.61 -21.06
N HIS A 43 -2.63 3.31 -21.08
CA HIS A 43 -3.96 2.85 -21.47
C HIS A 43 -4.98 2.89 -20.32
N LEU A 44 -4.52 3.09 -19.08
CA LEU A 44 -5.38 3.17 -17.90
C LEU A 44 -5.91 4.58 -17.72
N GLU A 45 -7.23 4.71 -17.55
CA GLU A 45 -7.81 5.98 -17.17
C GLU A 45 -7.54 6.23 -15.67
N THR A 46 -6.73 7.24 -15.36
CA THR A 46 -6.39 7.55 -13.97
C THR A 46 -7.34 8.57 -13.36
N ARG A 47 -7.80 8.31 -12.14
CA ARG A 47 -8.68 9.20 -11.39
C ARG A 47 -8.22 9.30 -9.94
N LYS A 48 -8.36 10.48 -9.36
CA LYS A 48 -8.07 10.74 -7.94
C LYS A 48 -9.31 10.50 -7.08
N ILE A 49 -9.14 9.78 -5.98
CA ILE A 49 -10.21 9.55 -5.01
C ILE A 49 -10.41 10.82 -4.17
N SER A 50 -11.67 11.23 -4.04
CA SER A 50 -12.08 12.39 -3.24
C SER A 50 -11.95 12.12 -1.74
N HIS A 51 -12.01 13.17 -0.92
CA HIS A 51 -11.83 13.07 0.54
C HIS A 51 -12.78 12.09 1.25
N ASN A 52 -13.93 11.81 0.63
CA ASN A 52 -14.97 10.94 1.13
C ASN A 52 -14.85 9.49 0.62
N GLY A 53 -13.70 9.12 0.01
CA GLY A 53 -13.50 7.78 -0.56
C GLY A 53 -14.28 7.52 -1.86
N MET A 54 -14.79 8.58 -2.50
CA MET A 54 -15.58 8.48 -3.73
C MET A 54 -14.76 8.85 -4.96
N MET A 55 -15.08 8.21 -6.08
CA MET A 55 -14.57 8.54 -7.40
C MET A 55 -15.71 8.94 -8.33
N ARG A 56 -15.48 9.93 -9.20
CA ARG A 56 -16.46 10.29 -10.24
C ARG A 56 -16.21 9.47 -11.50
N TRP A 57 -17.20 8.68 -11.91
CA TRP A 57 -17.14 7.77 -13.06
C TRP A 57 -18.39 7.88 -13.93
N LYS A 58 -18.25 8.12 -15.24
CA LYS A 58 -19.36 8.21 -16.22
C LYS A 58 -20.65 8.88 -15.69
N ARG A 59 -20.50 10.07 -15.09
CA ARG A 59 -21.54 10.92 -14.44
C ARG A 59 -22.03 10.46 -13.06
N GLU A 60 -21.68 9.25 -12.64
CA GLU A 60 -21.97 8.69 -11.33
C GLU A 60 -20.83 8.93 -10.33
N ARG A 61 -21.14 8.70 -9.05
CA ARG A 61 -20.16 8.66 -7.96
C ARG A 61 -20.08 7.23 -7.42
N ILE A 62 -18.93 6.60 -7.59
CA ILE A 62 -18.68 5.23 -7.11
C ILE A 62 -17.90 5.34 -5.79
N PHE A 63 -18.40 4.67 -4.75
CA PHE A 63 -17.66 4.52 -3.51
C PHE A 63 -16.58 3.46 -3.69
N THR A 64 -15.34 3.79 -3.37
CA THR A 64 -14.22 2.85 -3.46
C THR A 64 -13.84 2.43 -2.03
N SER A 65 -13.15 3.31 -1.31
CA SER A 65 -12.77 3.10 0.08
C SER A 65 -12.26 4.40 0.68
N LYS A 66 -12.47 4.59 1.99
CA LYS A 66 -11.91 5.74 2.73
C LYS A 66 -10.38 5.66 2.82
N THR A 67 -9.80 4.47 2.80
CA THR A 67 -8.34 4.27 2.87
C THR A 67 -7.62 4.80 1.63
N LEU A 68 -8.29 4.83 0.49
CA LEU A 68 -7.73 5.35 -0.77
C LEU A 68 -7.93 6.86 -0.93
N THR A 69 -8.34 7.56 0.13
CA THR A 69 -8.57 9.00 0.07
C THR A 69 -7.30 9.75 -0.32
N GLY A 70 -7.36 10.50 -1.43
CA GLY A 70 -6.21 11.26 -1.94
C GLY A 70 -5.28 10.46 -2.83
N GLU A 71 -5.48 9.15 -2.94
CA GLU A 71 -4.74 8.27 -3.83
C GLU A 71 -5.26 8.33 -5.27
N TRP A 72 -4.39 7.92 -6.19
CA TRP A 72 -4.74 7.72 -7.59
C TRP A 72 -5.16 6.27 -7.82
N VAL A 73 -6.10 6.07 -8.73
CA VAL A 73 -6.58 4.75 -9.16
C VAL A 73 -6.57 4.72 -10.67
N GLY A 74 -5.98 3.68 -11.25
CA GLY A 74 -6.04 3.39 -12.68
C GLY A 74 -7.22 2.48 -12.99
N LEU A 75 -7.97 2.80 -14.04
CA LEU A 75 -9.13 2.04 -14.49
C LEU A 75 -8.85 1.42 -15.85
N GLU A 76 -9.11 0.12 -15.96
CA GLU A 76 -8.99 -0.66 -17.19
C GLU A 76 -10.36 -1.26 -17.54
N GLU A 77 -10.83 -1.04 -18.77
CA GLU A 77 -12.02 -1.74 -19.26
C GLU A 77 -11.62 -3.15 -19.67
N ILE A 78 -12.10 -4.15 -18.95
CA ILE A 78 -11.79 -5.57 -19.23
C ILE A 78 -12.90 -6.26 -20.03
N ASP A 79 -14.12 -5.73 -19.98
CA ASP A 79 -15.29 -6.21 -20.72
C ASP A 79 -16.38 -5.12 -20.78
N ASP A 80 -17.47 -5.36 -21.52
CA ASP A 80 -18.60 -4.42 -21.68
C ASP A 80 -19.21 -4.01 -20.33
N GLY A 81 -18.82 -2.81 -19.87
CA GLY A 81 -19.26 -2.27 -18.58
C GLY A 81 -18.55 -2.87 -17.35
N ILE A 82 -17.54 -3.73 -17.53
CA ILE A 82 -16.72 -4.27 -16.45
C ILE A 82 -15.38 -3.55 -16.42
N TRP A 83 -15.07 -2.95 -15.27
CA TRP A 83 -13.88 -2.13 -15.08
C TRP A 83 -13.04 -2.68 -13.94
N LEU A 84 -11.77 -2.91 -14.20
CA LEU A 84 -10.78 -3.24 -13.19
C LEU A 84 -10.19 -1.96 -12.62
N ALA A 85 -10.24 -1.80 -11.31
CA ALA A 85 -9.63 -0.68 -10.60
C ALA A 85 -8.31 -1.14 -9.96
N ARG A 86 -7.20 -0.52 -10.35
CA ARG A 86 -5.87 -0.81 -9.82
C ARG A 86 -5.36 0.36 -9.01
N TRP A 87 -4.98 0.11 -7.76
CA TRP A 87 -4.28 1.07 -6.91
C TRP A 87 -2.97 0.47 -6.41
N TRP A 88 -1.99 1.33 -6.18
CA TRP A 88 -0.74 0.93 -5.55
C TRP A 88 -0.82 1.23 -4.07
N VAL A 89 -0.31 0.32 -3.24
CA VAL A 89 -0.09 0.57 -1.82
C VAL A 89 1.41 0.76 -1.62
N SER A 90 1.77 1.80 -0.87
CA SER A 90 3.16 2.15 -0.52
C SER A 90 3.94 1.01 0.12
N ASP A 91 3.25 0.01 0.66
CA ASP A 91 3.82 -1.16 1.34
C ASP A 91 4.34 -2.24 0.36
N GLY A 92 4.23 -2.00 -0.95
CA GLY A 92 4.79 -2.90 -1.98
C GLY A 92 3.88 -4.07 -2.35
N GLU A 93 2.65 -4.11 -1.85
CA GLU A 93 1.66 -5.12 -2.21
C GLU A 93 0.58 -4.50 -3.13
N CYS A 94 0.44 -5.06 -4.34
CA CYS A 94 -0.67 -4.75 -5.24
C CYS A 94 -1.87 -5.62 -4.84
N PHE A 95 -2.97 -5.01 -4.42
CA PHE A 95 -4.24 -5.71 -4.23
C PHE A 95 -5.12 -5.57 -5.48
N TYR A 96 -5.84 -6.63 -5.80
CA TYR A 96 -6.67 -6.83 -7.00
C TYR A 96 -8.16 -6.65 -6.70
#